data_AF-A0A0F2L9R3-F1
#
_entry.id   AF-A0A0F2L9R3-F1
#
_cell.length_a   1.000
_cell.length_b   1.000
_cell.length_c   1.000
_cell.angle_alpha   90.00
_cell.angle_beta   90.00
_cell.angle_gamma   90.00
#
_symmetry.space_group_name_H-M   'P 1'
#
loop_
_entity.id
_entity.type
_entity.pdbx_description
1 polymer ?
#
loop_
_entity_poly.entity_id
_entity_poly.type
_entity_poly.pdbx_seq_one_letter_code
_entity_poly.pdbx_strand_id
1 'polypeptide(L)'
;MGRDQAVGALLIVVAVVVIIAYGWLVFLTPYSQLVIEITAFLAVAVIFGILGWVGYTLATTPPPKPIEEIEREVKQALEDIEKQMGQQGEQK
;
A
#
# COMPACT_ATOMS: atom_id res chain seq x y z
N MET A 1 10.70 -9.64 -29.14
CA MET A 1 10.01 -9.93 -27.86
C MET A 1 9.26 -8.68 -27.45
N GLY A 2 7.99 -8.80 -27.05
CA GLY A 2 7.21 -7.64 -26.59
C GLY A 2 7.91 -6.96 -25.41
N ARG A 3 7.75 -5.63 -25.29
CA ARG A 3 8.38 -4.84 -24.21
C ARG A 3 8.03 -5.42 -22.83
N ASP A 4 6.80 -5.88 -22.68
CA ASP A 4 6.29 -6.48 -21.44
C ASP A 4 6.91 -7.86 -21.16
N GLN A 5 7.18 -8.65 -22.21
CA GLN A 5 7.85 -9.95 -22.10
C GLN A 5 9.32 -9.79 -21.68
N ALA A 6 10.01 -8.76 -22.16
CA ALA A 6 11.38 -8.46 -21.76
C ALA A 6 11.47 -8.03 -20.28
N VAL A 7 10.53 -7.21 -19.82
CA VAL A 7 10.44 -6.83 -18.40
C VAL A 7 10.14 -8.05 -17.52
N GLY A 8 9.18 -8.88 -17.93
CA GLY A 8 8.86 -10.12 -17.22
C GLY A 8 10.07 -11.08 -17.12
N ALA A 9 10.79 -11.27 -18.23
CA ALA A 9 11.99 -12.11 -18.25
C ALA A 9 13.10 -11.55 -17.34
N LEU A 10 13.31 -10.22 -17.36
CA LEU A 10 14.30 -9.57 -16.51
C LEU A 10 13.96 -9.73 -15.02
N LEU A 11 12.69 -9.58 -14.65
CA LEU A 11 12.24 -9.79 -13.26
C LEU A 11 12.49 -11.22 -12.80
N ILE A 12 12.24 -12.23 -13.66
CA ILE A 12 12.51 -13.64 -13.33
C ILE A 12 14.01 -13.85 -13.12
N VAL A 13 14.86 -13.33 -14.01
CA VAL A 13 16.31 -13.47 -13.87
C VAL A 13 16.80 -12.83 -12.58
N VAL A 14 16.34 -11.62 -12.26
CA VAL A 14 16.69 -10.93 -11.01
C VAL A 14 16.25 -11.74 -9.79
N ALA A 15 15.01 -12.25 -9.79
CA ALA A 15 14.50 -13.06 -8.69
C ALA A 15 15.34 -14.33 -8.48
N VAL A 16 15.66 -15.05 -9.56
CA VAL A 16 16.50 -16.26 -9.51
C VAL A 16 17.89 -15.93 -8.96
N VAL A 17 18.51 -14.84 -9.42
CA VAL A 17 19.83 -14.40 -8.93
C VAL A 17 19.79 -14.09 -7.43
N VAL A 18 18.76 -13.37 -6.97
CA VAL A 18 18.59 -13.04 -5.55
C VAL A 18 18.40 -14.30 -4.71
N ILE A 19 17.60 -15.27 -5.16
CA ILE A 19 17.39 -16.55 -4.46
C ILE A 19 18.71 -17.31 -4.32
N ILE A 20 19.49 -17.42 -5.39
CA ILE A 20 20.78 -18.11 -5.38
C ILE A 20 21.76 -17.41 -4.45
N ALA A 21 21.86 -16.09 -4.53
CA ALA A 21 22.75 -15.30 -3.68
C ALA A 21 22.36 -15.40 -2.20
N TYR A 22 21.07 -15.33 -1.88
CA TYR A 22 20.56 -15.48 -0.52
C TYR A 22 20.82 -16.90 0.02
N GLY A 23 20.51 -17.93 -0.76
CA GLY A 23 20.82 -19.32 -0.41
C GLY A 23 22.31 -19.55 -0.16
N TRP A 24 23.17 -18.99 -1.01
CA TRP A 24 24.62 -19.06 -0.81
C TRP A 24 25.05 -18.40 0.51
N LEU A 25 24.53 -17.20 0.80
CA LEU A 25 24.84 -16.46 2.02
C LEU A 25 24.38 -17.23 3.27
N VAL A 26 23.20 -17.85 3.22
CA VAL A 26 22.62 -18.60 4.34
C VAL A 26 23.31 -19.95 4.56
N PHE A 27 23.64 -20.70 3.51
CA PHE A 27 24.11 -22.09 3.67
C PHE A 27 25.63 -22.26 3.61
N LEU A 28 26.35 -21.38 2.91
CA LEU A 28 27.79 -21.55 2.65
C LEU A 28 28.69 -20.56 3.39
N THR A 29 28.12 -19.62 4.16
CA THR A 29 28.91 -18.63 4.90
C THR A 29 28.72 -18.77 6.42
N PRO A 30 29.74 -18.43 7.24
CA PRO A 30 29.62 -18.45 8.69
C PRO A 30 28.66 -17.38 9.24
N TYR A 31 28.21 -16.45 8.40
CA TYR A 31 27.25 -15.41 8.75
C TYR A 31 25.79 -15.86 8.69
N SER A 32 25.54 -17.14 8.38
CA SER A 32 24.20 -17.75 8.28
C SER A 32 23.24 -17.28 9.38
N GLN A 33 23.68 -17.36 10.64
CA GLN A 33 22.84 -17.03 11.78
C GLN A 33 22.47 -15.54 11.82
N LEU A 34 23.43 -14.66 11.55
CA LEU A 34 23.22 -13.22 11.47
C LEU A 34 22.27 -12.85 10.32
N VAL A 35 22.38 -13.53 9.17
CA VAL A 35 21.50 -13.32 8.02
C VAL A 35 20.06 -13.74 8.35
N ILE A 36 19.88 -14.92 8.95
CA ILE A 36 18.56 -15.39 9.36
C ILE A 36 17.94 -14.47 10.42
N GLU A 37 18.72 -14.04 11.41
CA GLU A 37 18.26 -13.10 12.44
C GLU A 37 17.78 -11.78 11.83
N ILE A 38 18.54 -11.20 10.89
CA ILE A 38 18.15 -9.96 10.21
C ILE A 38 16.87 -10.16 9.39
N THR A 39 16.74 -11.25 8.64
CA THR A 39 15.53 -11.49 7.83
C THR A 39 14.29 -11.75 8.69
N ALA A 40 14.44 -12.50 9.78
CA ALA A 40 13.38 -12.72 10.75
C ALA A 40 12.98 -11.40 11.44
N PHE A 41 13.96 -10.59 11.85
CA PHE A 41 13.71 -9.27 12.41
C PHE A 41 12.98 -8.35 11.42
N LEU A 42 13.40 -8.31 10.15
CA LEU A 42 12.71 -7.54 9.11
C LEU A 42 11.26 -7.98 8.93
N ALA A 43 10.99 -9.29 8.93
CA ALA A 43 9.62 -9.80 8.85
C ALA A 43 8.76 -9.31 10.02
N VAL A 44 9.29 -9.37 11.24
CA VAL A 44 8.62 -8.84 12.44
C VAL A 44 8.44 -7.32 12.37
N ALA A 45 9.49 -6.60 11.96
CA ALA A 45 9.48 -5.14 11.85
C ALA A 45 8.43 -4.64 10.83
N VAL A 46 8.21 -5.37 9.74
CA VAL A 46 7.13 -5.04 8.79
C VAL A 46 5.76 -5.18 9.45
N ILE A 47 5.52 -6.28 10.17
CA ILE A 47 4.25 -6.50 10.87
C ILE A 47 4.00 -5.40 11.91
N PHE A 48 4.99 -5.13 12.77
CA PHE A 48 4.88 -4.08 13.78
C PHE A 48 4.86 -2.68 13.17
N GLY A 49 5.51 -2.46 12.02
CA GLY A 49 5.43 -1.22 11.27
C GLY A 49 4.00 -0.94 10.80
N ILE A 50 3.30 -1.95 10.28
CA ILE A 50 1.89 -1.84 9.90
C ILE A 50 1.03 -1.57 11.15
N LEU A 51 1.21 -2.33 12.24
CA LEU A 51 0.47 -2.12 13.48
C LEU A 51 0.71 -0.73 14.07
N GLY A 52 1.96 -0.26 14.05
CA GLY A 52 2.33 1.07 14.50
C GLY A 52 1.73 2.16 13.63
N TRP A 53 1.68 1.97 12.30
CA TRP A 53 1.00 2.88 11.40
C TRP A 53 -0.51 2.94 11.67
N VAL A 54 -1.17 1.79 11.86
CA VAL A 54 -2.58 1.74 12.23
C VAL A 54 -2.81 2.43 13.58
N GLY A 55 -2.00 2.12 14.60
CA GLY A 55 -2.06 2.78 15.89
C GLY A 55 -1.85 4.29 15.79
N TYR A 56 -0.93 4.74 14.94
CA TYR A 56 -0.70 6.15 14.65
C TYR A 56 -1.93 6.80 14.04
N THR A 57 -2.56 6.17 13.03
CA THR A 57 -3.80 6.71 12.45
C THR A 57 -4.92 6.79 13.48
N LEU A 58 -5.15 5.74 14.29
CA LEU A 58 -6.19 5.78 15.33
C LEU A 58 -5.93 6.83 16.42
N ALA A 59 -4.67 7.04 16.80
CA ALA A 59 -4.31 8.05 17.79
C ALA A 59 -4.41 9.48 17.27
N THR A 60 -4.28 9.66 15.95
CA THR A 60 -4.24 11.00 15.32
C THR A 60 -5.51 11.33 14.55
N THR A 61 -6.40 10.37 14.31
CA THR A 61 -7.74 10.65 13.76
C THR A 61 -8.66 11.07 14.91
N PRO A 62 -9.15 12.32 14.92
CA PRO A 62 -10.25 12.69 15.81
C PRO A 62 -11.44 11.76 15.54
N PRO A 63 -12.21 11.41 16.58
CA PRO A 63 -13.34 10.51 16.47
C PRO A 63 -14.22 10.94 15.28
N PRO A 64 -14.64 9.99 14.43
CA PRO A 64 -15.39 10.29 13.21
C PRO A 64 -16.53 11.24 13.56
N LYS A 65 -16.64 12.35 12.81
CA LYS A 65 -17.69 13.34 13.01
C LYS A 65 -19.06 12.65 13.05
N PRO A 66 -20.03 13.13 13.84
CA PRO A 66 -21.37 12.55 13.90
C PRO A 66 -21.94 12.40 12.50
N ILE A 67 -22.51 11.22 12.22
CA ILE A 67 -23.00 10.81 10.89
C ILE A 67 -23.98 11.84 10.30
N GLU A 68 -24.72 12.56 11.15
CA GLU A 68 -25.68 13.62 10.74
C GLU A 68 -25.03 14.81 10.02
N GLU A 69 -23.81 15.22 10.38
CA GLU A 69 -23.13 16.34 9.71
C GLU A 69 -22.61 15.92 8.33
N ILE A 70 -22.10 14.68 8.23
CA ILE A 70 -21.62 14.09 6.98
C ILE A 70 -22.78 13.87 6.02
N GLU A 71 -23.93 13.40 6.50
CA GLU A 71 -25.13 13.21 5.67
C GLU A 71 -25.65 14.55 5.13
N ARG A 72 -25.65 15.61 5.95
CA ARG A 72 -26.06 16.96 5.51
C ARG A 72 -25.13 17.56 4.46
N GLU A 73 -23.81 17.47 4.66
CA GLU A 73 -22.82 17.97 3.69
C GLU A 73 -22.91 17.20 2.35
N VAL A 74 -23.06 15.88 2.38
CA VAL A 74 -23.21 15.05 1.17
C VAL A 74 -24.53 15.35 0.44
N LYS A 75 -25.62 15.55 1.18
CA LYS A 75 -26.92 15.87 0.58
C LYS A 75 -26.93 17.26 -0.06
N GLN A 76 -26.31 18.25 0.58
CA GLN A 76 -26.11 19.58 -0.01
C GLN A 76 -25.24 19.51 -1.28
N ALA A 77 -24.12 18.77 -1.24
CA ALA A 77 -23.27 18.61 -2.41
C ALA A 77 -24.01 17.91 -3.58
N LEU A 78 -24.88 16.93 -3.29
CA LEU A 78 -25.72 16.30 -4.31
C LEU A 78 -26.73 17.28 -4.91
N GLU A 79 -27.43 18.06 -4.08
CA GLU A 79 -28.40 19.06 -4.55
C GLU A 79 -27.74 20.15 -5.40
N ASP A 80 -26.54 20.58 -5.06
CA ASP A 80 -25.80 21.58 -5.83
C ASP A 80 -25.31 21.03 -7.17
N ILE A 81 -24.89 19.76 -7.23
CA ILE A 81 -24.52 19.07 -8.47
C ILE A 81 -25.76 18.87 -9.37
N GLU A 82 -26.90 18.50 -8.80
CA GLU A 82 -28.16 18.31 -9.53
C GLU A 82 -28.68 19.64 -10.10
N LYS A 83 -28.62 20.73 -9.34
CA LYS A 83 -28.92 22.09 -9.82
C LYS A 83 -27.98 22.52 -10.94
N GLN A 84 -26.69 22.26 -10.82
CA GLN A 84 -25.71 22.59 -11.87
C GLN A 84 -25.95 21.77 -13.14
N MET A 85 -26.24 20.47 -13.04
CA MET A 85 -26.56 19.64 -14.21
C MET A 85 -27.88 20.05 -14.87
N GLY A 86 -28.91 20.41 -14.10
CA GLY A 86 -30.18 20.91 -14.63
C GLY A 86 -30.03 22.25 -15.36
N GLN A 87 -29.29 23.19 -14.78
CA GLN A 87 -29.01 24.50 -15.40
C GLN A 87 -28.12 24.38 -16.65
N GLN A 88 -27.21 23.42 -16.68
CA GLN A 88 -26.34 23.17 -17.84
C GLN A 88 -27.08 22.43 -18.98
N GLY A 89 -28.16 21.70 -18.67
CA GLY A 89 -29.06 21.07 -19.63
C GLY A 89 -30.08 22.02 -20.25
N GLU A 90 -30.52 23.06 -19.53
CA GLU A 90 -31.43 24.10 -20.05
C GLU A 90 -30.72 25.19 -20.91
N GLN A 91 -29.39 25.30 -20.84
CA GLN A 91 -28.60 26.28 -21.61
C GLN A 91 -28.06 25.77 -22.97
N LYS A 92 -28.40 24.54 -23.38
CA LYS A 92 -28.08 23.97 -24.71
C LYS A 92 -29.33 23.86 -25.57
#